data_AF-A0A7V6H6B6-F1
#
_entry.id   AF-A0A7V6H6B6-F1
#
_cell.length_a   1.000
_cell.length_b   1.000
_cell.length_c   1.000
_cell.angle_alpha   90.00
_cell.angle_beta   90.00
_cell.angle_gamma   90.00
#
_symmetry.space_group_name_H-M   'P 1'
#
loop_
_entity.id
_entity.type
_entity.pdbx_description
1 polymer ?
#
loop_
_entity_poly.entity_id
_entity_poly.type
_entity_poly.pdbx_seq_one_letter_code
_entity_poly.pdbx_strand_id
1 'polypeptide(L)'
;MKKRHIIIALLFLSLIYGVALSATNKLEISSEQKLNVQFKAFRHYLDNLPAEQRQAWLEELQYIISEASHNPQETADTSSETMVWIPKSGKKYHSTSSCSNMKNPSCVTLSEAKSRGFTPCKKCSPPK
;
A
#
# COMPACT_ATOMS: atom_id res chain seq x y z
N MET A 1 32.73 15.18 50.13
CA MET A 1 32.65 15.49 48.68
C MET A 1 32.63 14.24 47.78
N LYS A 2 33.29 13.13 48.13
CA LYS A 2 33.37 11.91 47.30
C LYS A 2 32.02 11.24 46.97
N LYS A 3 31.04 11.25 47.89
CA LYS A 3 29.72 10.62 47.68
C LYS A 3 28.85 11.33 46.62
N ARG A 4 28.96 12.67 46.50
CA ARG A 4 28.22 13.45 45.48
C ARG A 4 28.76 13.18 44.07
N HIS A 5 30.05 12.94 43.93
CA HIS A 5 30.66 12.64 42.63
C HIS A 5 30.37 11.21 42.17
N ILE A 6 30.22 10.25 43.09
CA ILE A 6 29.80 8.88 42.77
C ILE A 6 28.35 8.85 42.24
N ILE A 7 27.43 9.62 42.86
CA ILE A 7 26.04 9.70 42.41
C ILE A 7 25.94 10.36 41.02
N ILE A 8 26.68 11.43 40.78
CA ILE A 8 26.72 12.09 39.46
C ILE A 8 27.32 11.17 38.40
N ALA A 9 28.38 10.42 38.73
CA ALA A 9 28.98 9.45 37.81
C ALA A 9 28.01 8.30 37.45
N LEU A 10 27.20 7.81 38.40
CA LEU A 10 26.18 6.78 38.13
C LEU A 10 25.02 7.31 37.28
N LEU A 11 24.59 8.56 37.49
CA LEU A 11 23.56 9.21 36.66
C LEU A 11 24.04 9.48 35.23
N PHE A 12 25.32 9.83 35.06
CA PHE A 12 25.93 9.93 33.73
C PHE A 12 26.10 8.54 33.09
N LEU A 13 26.50 7.52 33.85
CA LEU A 13 26.61 6.14 33.36
C LEU A 13 25.26 5.60 32.86
N SER A 14 24.15 5.91 33.54
CA SER A 14 22.82 5.52 33.08
C SER A 14 22.36 6.26 31.82
N LEU A 15 22.87 7.48 31.58
CA LEU A 15 22.54 8.25 30.37
C LEU A 15 23.21 7.68 29.11
N ILE A 16 24.38 7.02 29.27
CA ILE A 16 25.12 6.36 28.17
C ILE A 16 24.61 4.93 27.87
N TYR A 17 23.86 4.31 28.80
CA TYR A 17 23.24 2.99 28.58
C TYR A 17 21.86 3.07 27.90
N GLY A 18 21.37 4.27 27.59
CA GLY A 18 20.10 4.50 26.89
C GLY A 18 20.14 4.24 25.39
N VAL A 19 21.05 3.40 24.89
CA VAL A 19 20.95 2.90 23.51
C VAL A 19 19.83 1.87 23.51
N ALA A 20 18.60 2.36 23.36
CA ALA A 20 17.48 1.52 23.01
C ALA A 20 17.90 0.72 21.76
N LEU A 21 18.10 -0.59 21.92
CA LEU A 21 18.04 -1.51 20.81
C LEU A 21 16.63 -1.33 20.23
N SER A 22 16.47 -0.47 19.23
CA SER A 22 15.31 -0.56 18.37
C SER A 22 15.46 -1.90 17.66
N ALA A 23 14.71 -2.90 18.13
CA ALA A 23 14.45 -4.08 17.34
C ALA A 23 13.90 -3.54 16.02
N THR A 24 14.73 -3.55 14.98
CA THR A 24 14.35 -3.08 13.66
C THR A 24 13.38 -4.10 13.11
N ASN A 25 12.10 -3.95 13.48
CA ASN A 25 11.01 -4.69 12.88
C ASN A 25 11.04 -4.36 11.38
N LYS A 26 11.67 -5.24 10.60
CA LYS A 26 11.88 -5.05 9.18
C LYS A 26 10.55 -5.33 8.47
N LEU A 27 9.97 -4.31 7.86
CA LEU A 27 8.83 -4.47 6.96
C LEU A 27 9.35 -4.87 5.57
N GLU A 28 9.13 -6.11 5.16
CA GLU A 28 9.40 -6.54 3.79
C GLU A 28 8.12 -6.38 2.95
N ILE A 29 8.17 -5.52 1.94
CA ILE A 29 7.08 -5.33 0.98
C ILE A 29 7.44 -6.15 -0.26
N SER A 30 6.74 -7.26 -0.47
CA SER A 30 6.88 -8.09 -1.68
C SER A 30 5.73 -7.81 -2.64
N SER A 31 6.08 -7.47 -3.89
CA SER A 31 5.11 -7.23 -4.97
C SER A 31 4.29 -8.46 -5.35
N GLU A 32 4.72 -9.66 -4.92
CA GLU A 32 4.04 -10.92 -5.19
C GLU A 32 2.89 -11.20 -4.18
N GLN A 33 2.89 -10.54 -3.02
CA GLN A 33 1.86 -10.75 -2.01
C GLN A 33 0.60 -9.96 -2.30
N LYS A 34 -0.57 -10.55 -2.00
CA LYS A 34 -1.85 -9.86 -2.13
C LYS A 34 -1.86 -8.60 -1.25
N LEU A 35 -2.43 -7.52 -1.79
CA LEU A 35 -2.46 -6.20 -1.13
C LEU A 35 -3.03 -6.25 0.31
N ASN A 36 -4.04 -7.08 0.57
CA ASN A 36 -4.61 -7.25 1.91
C ASN A 36 -3.61 -7.88 2.91
N VAL A 37 -2.71 -8.75 2.44
CA VAL A 37 -1.66 -9.36 3.26
C VAL A 37 -0.61 -8.30 3.60
N GLN A 38 -0.23 -7.47 2.62
CA GLN A 38 0.69 -6.36 2.83
C GLN A 38 0.14 -5.35 3.86
N PHE A 39 -1.14 -4.97 3.74
CA PHE A 39 -1.80 -4.10 4.72
C PHE A 39 -1.87 -4.70 6.12
N LYS A 40 -2.12 -6.02 6.23
CA LYS A 40 -2.12 -6.71 7.51
C LYS A 40 -0.73 -6.67 8.17
N ALA A 41 0.34 -6.88 7.39
CA ALA A 41 1.71 -6.80 7.87
C ALA A 41 2.06 -5.38 8.36
N PHE A 42 1.66 -4.36 7.60
CA PHE A 42 1.87 -2.97 7.98
C PHE A 42 1.12 -2.58 9.27
N ARG A 43 -0.15 -2.97 9.41
CA ARG A 43 -0.91 -2.75 10.67
C ARG A 43 -0.23 -3.42 11.86
N HIS A 44 0.18 -4.68 11.70
CA HIS A 44 0.91 -5.39 12.73
C HIS A 44 2.22 -4.68 13.11
N TYR A 45 2.94 -4.12 12.14
CA TYR A 45 4.12 -3.31 12.42
C TYR A 45 3.79 -2.06 13.25
N LEU A 46 2.79 -1.28 12.84
CA LEU A 46 2.34 -0.08 13.56
C LEU A 46 1.90 -0.40 14.99
N ASP A 47 1.18 -1.50 15.20
CA ASP A 47 0.69 -1.91 16.52
C ASP A 47 1.83 -2.27 17.49
N ASN A 48 2.98 -2.71 16.97
CA ASN A 48 4.15 -3.09 17.75
C ASN A 48 5.18 -1.94 17.91
N LEU A 49 4.90 -0.74 17.42
CA LEU A 49 5.77 0.42 17.63
C LEU A 49 5.62 0.99 19.06
N PRO A 50 6.69 1.54 19.65
CA PRO A 50 6.59 2.38 20.85
C PRO A 50 5.58 3.51 20.64
N ALA A 51 4.82 3.85 21.69
CA ALA A 51 3.71 4.80 21.57
C ALA A 51 4.12 6.15 20.96
N GLU A 52 5.29 6.67 21.33
CA GLU A 52 5.87 7.90 20.78
C GLU A 52 6.14 7.80 19.27
N GLN A 53 6.78 6.71 18.84
CA GLN A 53 7.09 6.47 17.42
C GLN A 53 5.82 6.24 16.60
N ARG A 54 4.84 5.54 17.17
CA ARG A 54 3.53 5.32 16.54
C ARG A 54 2.79 6.64 16.35
N GLN A 55 2.85 7.55 17.31
CA GLN A 55 2.19 8.86 17.22
C GLN A 55 2.78 9.70 16.09
N ALA A 56 4.11 9.78 15.99
CA ALA A 56 4.78 10.47 14.89
C ALA A 56 4.38 9.89 13.52
N TRP A 57 4.30 8.56 13.42
CA TRP A 57 3.83 7.87 12.21
C TRP A 57 2.37 8.20 11.86
N LEU A 58 1.48 8.31 12.85
CA LEU A 58 0.08 8.64 12.63
C LEU A 58 -0.10 10.09 12.15
N GLU A 59 0.70 11.02 12.67
CA GLU A 59 0.69 12.43 12.25
C GLU A 59 1.19 12.56 10.80
N GLU A 60 2.25 11.85 10.43
CA GLU A 60 2.75 11.81 9.05
C GLU A 60 1.72 11.20 8.09
N LEU A 61 1.10 10.08 8.46
CA LEU A 61 0.02 9.47 7.67
C LEU A 61 -1.17 10.42 7.50
N GLN A 62 -1.56 11.13 8.55
CA GLN A 62 -2.64 12.10 8.49
C GLN A 62 -2.31 13.26 7.54
N TYR A 63 -1.07 13.76 7.57
CA TYR A 63 -0.59 14.78 6.66
C TYR A 63 -0.64 14.29 5.20
N ILE A 64 -0.11 13.10 4.90
CA ILE A 64 -0.12 12.52 3.55
C ILE A 64 -1.57 12.38 3.01
N ILE A 65 -2.50 11.92 3.85
CA ILE A 65 -3.92 11.80 3.45
C ILE A 65 -4.54 13.18 3.19
N SER A 66 -4.19 14.19 3.98
CA SER A 66 -4.66 15.57 3.80
C SER A 66 -4.06 16.26 2.57
N GLU A 67 -2.81 15.97 2.22
CA GLU A 67 -2.14 16.48 1.01
C GLU A 67 -2.69 15.80 -0.25
N ALA A 68 -2.92 14.49 -0.20
CA ALA A 68 -3.54 13.74 -1.29
C ALA A 68 -4.96 14.22 -1.62
N SER A 69 -5.63 14.90 -0.68
CA SER A 69 -6.94 15.52 -0.89
C SER A 69 -6.86 16.95 -1.45
N HIS A 70 -5.68 17.58 -1.49
CA HIS A 70 -5.46 18.93 -2.04
C HIS A 70 -4.72 18.95 -3.39
N ASN A 71 -4.07 17.85 -3.78
CA ASN A 71 -3.45 17.70 -5.10
C ASN A 71 -3.84 16.35 -5.75
N PRO A 72 -4.83 16.32 -6.67
CA PRO A 72 -5.35 15.08 -7.23
C PRO A 72 -4.37 14.31 -8.14
N GLN A 73 -3.16 14.82 -8.41
CA GLN A 73 -2.35 14.31 -9.52
C GLN A 73 -1.46 13.10 -9.21
N GLU A 74 -1.43 12.57 -7.98
CA GLU A 74 -0.58 11.42 -7.65
C GLU A 74 -1.17 10.46 -6.61
N THR A 75 -2.49 10.27 -6.61
CA THR A 75 -3.08 9.04 -6.07
C THR A 75 -3.29 8.08 -7.23
N ALA A 76 -2.63 6.93 -7.18
CA ALA A 76 -3.02 5.81 -8.01
C ALA A 76 -4.53 5.60 -7.79
N ASP A 77 -5.29 5.85 -8.86
CA ASP A 77 -6.73 5.70 -8.97
C ASP A 77 -7.16 4.37 -8.33
N THR A 78 -7.56 4.45 -7.07
CA THR A 78 -8.46 3.50 -6.43
C THR A 78 -9.85 4.12 -6.38
N SER A 79 -10.16 4.97 -7.37
CA SER A 79 -11.52 4.94 -7.92
C SER A 79 -11.81 3.48 -8.23
N SER A 80 -12.99 3.01 -7.88
CA SER A 80 -13.42 1.63 -8.12
C SER A 80 -13.57 1.40 -9.62
N GLU A 81 -12.44 1.41 -10.35
CA GLU A 81 -12.43 1.28 -11.79
C GLU A 81 -12.96 -0.10 -12.12
N THR A 82 -13.99 -0.11 -12.97
CA THR A 82 -14.62 -1.35 -13.37
C THR A 82 -13.63 -2.18 -14.16
N MET A 83 -13.34 -3.38 -13.67
CA MET A 83 -12.42 -4.31 -14.32
C MET A 83 -13.12 -5.08 -15.44
N VAL A 84 -12.43 -5.23 -16.57
CA VAL A 84 -12.90 -5.96 -17.75
C VAL A 84 -11.81 -6.89 -18.28
N TRP A 85 -12.21 -7.88 -19.07
CA TRP A 85 -11.31 -8.85 -19.65
C TRP A 85 -11.06 -8.58 -21.13
N ILE A 86 -9.81 -8.63 -21.57
CA ILE A 86 -9.42 -8.54 -22.97
C ILE A 86 -8.78 -9.85 -23.45
N PRO A 87 -9.11 -10.35 -24.65
CA PRO A 87 -8.47 -11.51 -25.24
C PRO A 87 -7.05 -11.18 -25.72
N LYS A 88 -6.21 -12.21 -25.91
CA LYS A 88 -4.92 -12.05 -26.60
C LYS A 88 -5.08 -11.60 -28.06
N SER A 89 -6.18 -11.98 -28.72
CA SER A 89 -6.48 -11.61 -30.10
C SER A 89 -7.86 -10.98 -30.24
N GLY A 90 -7.97 -9.96 -31.09
CA GLY A 90 -9.20 -9.19 -31.30
C GLY A 90 -9.20 -7.83 -30.59
N LYS A 91 -10.29 -7.08 -30.77
CA LYS A 91 -10.45 -5.70 -30.26
C LYS A 91 -11.72 -5.53 -29.42
N LYS A 92 -12.14 -6.59 -28.72
CA LYS A 92 -13.32 -6.54 -27.86
C LYS A 92 -12.96 -6.75 -26.39
N TYR A 93 -13.59 -6.01 -25.49
CA TYR A 93 -13.51 -6.24 -24.05
C TYR A 93 -14.79 -6.94 -23.55
N HIS A 94 -14.65 -7.66 -22.45
CA HIS A 94 -15.62 -8.64 -21.96
C HIS A 94 -15.86 -8.48 -20.45
N SER A 95 -17.06 -8.84 -19.99
CA SER A 95 -17.40 -8.91 -18.55
C SER A 95 -16.84 -10.16 -17.88
N THR A 96 -16.58 -11.21 -18.65
CA THR A 96 -16.08 -12.50 -18.15
C THR A 96 -14.88 -12.97 -18.96
N SER A 97 -13.99 -13.72 -18.30
CA SER A 97 -12.81 -14.33 -18.91
C SER A 97 -13.13 -15.55 -19.79
N SER A 98 -14.38 -16.04 -19.79
CA SER A 98 -14.80 -17.29 -20.44
C SER A 98 -15.64 -17.08 -21.72
N CYS A 99 -15.80 -15.83 -22.16
CA CYS A 99 -16.47 -15.51 -23.42
C CYS A 99 -15.79 -16.26 -24.60
N SER A 100 -16.53 -16.59 -25.67
CA SER A 100 -15.97 -17.32 -26.82
C SER A 100 -14.74 -16.60 -27.40
N ASN A 101 -13.67 -17.35 -27.68
CA ASN A 101 -12.35 -16.88 -28.14
C ASN A 101 -11.44 -16.21 -27.09
N MET A 102 -11.76 -16.33 -25.79
CA MET A 102 -10.87 -15.91 -24.71
C MET A 102 -9.73 -16.93 -24.50
N LYS A 103 -8.67 -16.83 -25.30
CA LYS A 103 -7.42 -17.60 -25.09
C LYS A 103 -6.42 -16.74 -24.33
N ASN A 104 -6.12 -17.14 -23.10
CA ASN A 104 -5.22 -16.43 -22.17
C ASN A 104 -5.58 -14.93 -22.00
N PRO A 105 -6.78 -14.62 -21.48
CA PRO A 105 -7.23 -13.25 -21.36
C PRO A 105 -6.51 -12.49 -20.25
N SER A 106 -6.44 -11.16 -20.40
CA SER A 106 -5.90 -10.25 -19.39
C SER A 106 -7.02 -9.44 -18.75
N CYS A 107 -6.92 -9.22 -17.43
CA CYS A 107 -7.82 -8.35 -16.68
C CYS A 107 -7.22 -6.93 -16.67
N VAL A 108 -7.96 -5.94 -17.13
CA VAL A 108 -7.55 -4.52 -17.22
C VAL A 108 -8.71 -3.63 -16.78
N THR A 109 -8.44 -2.35 -16.53
CA THR A 109 -9.52 -1.41 -16.22
C THR A 109 -10.33 -1.06 -17.48
N LEU A 110 -11.60 -0.68 -17.30
CA LEU A 110 -12.47 -0.26 -18.41
C LEU A 110 -11.90 0.95 -19.15
N SER A 111 -11.29 1.88 -18.41
CA SER A 111 -10.62 3.05 -18.97
C SER A 111 -9.48 2.64 -19.91
N GLU A 112 -8.63 1.71 -19.44
CA GLU A 112 -7.51 1.19 -20.23
C GLU A 112 -7.96 0.38 -21.45
N ALA A 113 -9.04 -0.39 -21.35
CA ALA A 113 -9.60 -1.08 -22.51
C ALA A 113 -10.05 -0.07 -23.58
N LYS A 114 -10.71 1.02 -23.18
CA LYS A 114 -11.16 2.07 -24.10
C LYS A 114 -10.00 2.88 -24.69
N SER A 115 -9.00 3.24 -23.88
CA SER A 115 -7.81 3.99 -24.32
C SER A 115 -7.07 3.23 -25.42
N ARG A 116 -7.01 1.91 -25.31
CA ARG A 116 -6.43 0.99 -26.30
C ARG A 116 -7.32 0.69 -27.51
N GLY A 117 -8.51 1.31 -27.59
CA GLY A 117 -9.44 1.17 -28.72
C GLY A 117 -10.23 -0.14 -28.73
N PHE A 118 -10.41 -0.81 -27.59
CA PHE A 118 -11.30 -1.97 -27.50
C PHE A 118 -12.76 -1.53 -27.47
N THR A 119 -13.62 -2.37 -28.03
CA THR A 119 -15.07 -2.16 -28.11
C THR A 119 -15.83 -3.20 -27.26
N PRO A 120 -17.04 -2.91 -26.76
CA PRO A 120 -17.75 -3.87 -25.91
C PRO A 120 -18.17 -5.11 -26.69
N CYS A 121 -18.00 -6.29 -26.08
CA CYS A 121 -18.56 -7.52 -26.61
C CYS A 121 -20.09 -7.56 -26.48
N LYS A 122 -20.80 -7.54 -27.62
CA LYS A 122 -22.28 -7.59 -27.67
C LYS A 122 -22.88 -8.79 -26.92
N LYS A 123 -22.21 -9.96 -26.94
CA LYS A 123 -22.69 -11.18 -26.27
C LYS A 123 -22.54 -11.11 -24.75
N CYS A 124 -21.46 -10.48 -24.30
CA CYS A 124 -21.08 -10.49 -22.88
C CYS A 124 -21.62 -9.25 -22.12
N SER A 125 -22.24 -8.29 -22.83
CA SER A 125 -22.87 -7.08 -22.27
C SER A 125 -22.06 -6.42 -21.14
N PRO A 126 -20.77 -6.10 -21.38
CA PRO A 126 -19.93 -5.54 -20.33
C PRO A 126 -20.33 -4.10 -19.97
N PRO A 127 -19.89 -3.61 -18.80
CA PRO A 127 -20.02 -2.20 -18.41
C PRO A 127 -19.47 -1.25 -19.50
N LYS A 128 -20.14 -0.11 -19.68
CA LYS A 128 -19.86 0.86 -20.74
C LYS A 128 -19.28 2.14 -20.20
#